data_AF-A0A382MIF0-F1
#
_entry.id   AF-A0A382MIF0-F1
#
_cell.length_a   1.000
_cell.length_b   1.000
_cell.length_c   1.000
_cell.angle_alpha   90.00
_cell.angle_beta   90.00
_cell.angle_gamma   90.00
#
_symmetry.space_group_name_H-M   'P 1'
#
loop_
_entity.id
_entity.type
_entity.pdbx_description
1 polymer ?
#
loop_
_entity_poly.entity_id
_entity_poly.type
_entity_poly.pdbx_seq_one_letter_code
_entity_poly.pdbx_strand_id
1 'polypeptide(L)'
;MLFWIVLFTGLGLTVLYYSRHQPFPEISSRFALVLLVTGAILWLSTTAPRATGESVPAVVATIIGGAAVVIGVIQMSILRNDVIVGPFGGVLLCMGATSLMVDRWSGMGEAEQIGSFAVASLLVML
;
A
#
# COMPACT_ATOMS: atom_id res chain seq x y z
N MET A 1 -4.16 4.03 13.62
CA MET A 1 -4.37 5.13 12.66
C MET A 1 -3.10 5.90 12.34
N LEU A 2 -2.38 6.46 13.33
CA LEU A 2 -1.15 7.24 13.10
C LEU A 2 -0.11 6.52 12.24
N PHE A 3 0.13 5.23 12.51
CA PHE A 3 1.01 4.37 11.70
C PHE A 3 0.68 4.45 10.20
N TRP A 4 -0.60 4.29 9.84
CA TRP A 4 -1.06 4.32 8.45
C TRP A 4 -0.89 5.70 7.82
N ILE A 5 -1.20 6.77 8.56
CA ILE A 5 -1.00 8.14 8.09
C ILE A 5 0.48 8.37 7.74
N VAL A 6 1.39 7.97 8.64
CA VAL A 6 2.84 8.09 8.43
C VAL A 6 3.30 7.21 7.28
N LEU A 7 2.77 5.99 7.14
CA LEU A 7 3.10 5.09 6.03
C LEU A 7 2.69 5.72 4.68
N PHE A 8 1.44 6.14 4.52
CA PHE A 8 0.94 6.73 3.27
C PHE A 8 1.66 8.04 2.93
N THR A 9 1.83 8.93 3.91
CA THR A 9 2.50 10.22 3.68
C THR A 9 3.99 10.05 3.44
N GLY A 10 4.67 9.21 4.22
CA GLY A 10 6.10 8.90 4.07
C GLY A 10 6.40 8.23 2.73
N LEU A 11 5.63 7.21 2.35
CA LEU A 11 5.76 6.59 1.03
C LEU A 11 5.44 7.59 -0.09
N GLY A 12 4.37 8.37 0.03
CA GLY A 12 4.01 9.40 -0.95
C GLY A 12 5.13 10.42 -1.17
N LEU A 13 5.72 10.97 -0.10
CA LEU A 13 6.85 11.89 -0.18
C LEU A 13 8.09 11.23 -0.78
N THR A 14 8.36 9.98 -0.41
CA THR A 14 9.50 9.21 -0.94
C THR A 14 9.36 8.97 -2.44
N VAL A 15 8.18 8.50 -2.89
CA VAL A 15 7.89 8.31 -4.32
C VAL A 15 7.97 9.63 -5.08
N LEU A 16 7.45 10.73 -4.52
CA LEU A 16 7.52 12.05 -5.14
C LEU A 16 8.96 12.56 -5.27
N TYR A 17 9.83 12.22 -4.32
CA TYR A 17 11.24 12.54 -4.40
C TYR A 17 11.94 11.73 -5.49
N TYR A 18 11.72 10.41 -5.55
CA TYR A 18 12.34 9.55 -6.55
C TYR A 18 11.77 9.74 -7.96
N SER A 19 10.51 10.17 -8.11
CA SER A 19 9.91 10.41 -9.43
C SER A 19 10.71 11.44 -10.24
N ARG A 20 11.30 12.45 -9.58
CA ARG A 20 12.16 13.46 -10.20
C ARG A 20 13.42 12.90 -10.86
N HIS A 21 13.81 11.68 -10.48
CA HIS A 21 14.98 10.98 -11.03
C HIS A 21 14.59 9.98 -12.13
N GLN A 22 13.31 9.85 -12.48
CA GLN A 22 12.85 9.03 -13.59
C GLN A 22 12.80 9.84 -14.89
N PRO A 23 13.00 9.18 -16.06
CA PRO A 23 12.81 9.81 -17.36
C PRO A 23 11.39 10.35 -17.57
N PHE A 24 10.37 9.70 -16.99
CA PHE A 24 8.95 10.07 -17.08
C PHE A 24 8.37 10.29 -15.67
N PRO A 25 8.62 11.46 -15.06
CA PRO A 25 8.27 11.71 -13.66
C PRO A 25 6.75 11.71 -13.41
N GLU A 26 5.91 11.87 -14.43
CA GLU A 26 4.47 12.04 -14.29
C GLU A 26 3.77 10.81 -13.71
N ILE A 27 4.27 9.61 -14.02
CA ILE A 27 3.62 8.34 -13.63
C ILE A 27 3.76 8.13 -12.12
N SER A 28 4.98 8.08 -11.61
CA SER A 28 5.25 7.95 -10.16
C SER A 28 4.79 9.18 -9.38
N SER A 29 4.80 10.39 -9.95
CA SER A 29 4.25 11.58 -9.27
C SER A 29 2.74 11.51 -9.08
N ARG A 30 1.99 10.97 -10.05
CA ARG A 30 0.54 10.72 -9.89
C ARG A 30 0.28 9.67 -8.81
N PHE A 31 1.07 8.61 -8.76
CA PHE A 31 0.98 7.62 -7.71
C PHE A 31 1.29 8.22 -6.32
N ALA A 32 2.35 9.02 -6.22
CA ALA A 32 2.66 9.76 -4.99
C ALA A 32 1.50 10.64 -4.53
N LEU A 33 0.84 11.35 -5.46
CA LEU A 33 -0.32 12.17 -5.14
C LEU A 33 -1.46 11.33 -4.56
N VAL A 34 -1.75 10.16 -5.13
CA VAL A 34 -2.75 9.23 -4.58
C VAL A 34 -2.42 8.86 -3.14
N LEU A 35 -1.15 8.54 -2.84
CA LEU A 35 -0.71 8.21 -1.48
C LEU A 35 -0.85 9.40 -0.52
N LEU A 36 -0.42 10.59 -0.93
CA LEU A 36 -0.49 11.81 -0.11
C LEU A 36 -1.95 12.21 0.18
N VAL A 37 -2.82 12.16 -0.82
CA VAL A 37 -4.25 12.44 -0.67
C VAL A 37 -4.89 11.41 0.25
N THR A 38 -4.56 10.13 0.09
CA THR A 38 -5.07 9.07 0.98
C THR A 38 -4.60 9.28 2.42
N GLY A 39 -3.33 9.60 2.63
CA GLY A 39 -2.78 9.95 3.94
C GLY A 39 -3.46 11.17 4.57
N ALA A 40 -3.76 12.20 3.78
CA ALA A 40 -4.51 13.38 4.22
C ALA A 40 -5.96 13.04 4.59
N ILE A 41 -6.65 12.20 3.81
CA ILE A 41 -8.01 11.73 4.13
C ILE A 41 -8.01 10.94 5.44
N LEU A 42 -7.06 10.03 5.63
CA LEU A 42 -6.92 9.27 6.89
C LEU A 42 -6.59 10.18 8.08
N TRP A 43 -5.82 11.24 7.87
CA TRP A 43 -5.60 12.25 8.90
C TRP A 43 -6.91 12.98 9.23
N LEU A 44 -7.63 13.49 8.24
CA LEU A 44 -8.92 14.14 8.47
C LEU A 44 -9.91 13.23 9.22
N SER A 45 -9.89 11.91 8.93
CA SER A 45 -10.76 10.95 9.59
C SER A 45 -10.50 10.81 11.10
N THR A 46 -9.32 11.20 11.60
CA THR A 46 -9.03 11.24 13.05
C THR A 46 -9.85 12.29 13.80
N THR A 47 -10.32 13.32 13.11
CA THR A 47 -11.16 14.40 13.67
C THR A 47 -12.66 14.17 13.46
N ALA A 48 -13.05 13.04 12.85
CA ALA A 48 -14.43 12.76 12.55
C ALA A 48 -15.25 12.46 13.84
N PRO A 49 -16.55 12.84 13.88
CA PRO A 49 -17.42 12.56 15.03
C PRO A 49 -17.63 11.07 15.31
N ARG A 50 -17.44 10.23 14.28
CA ARG A 50 -17.52 8.76 14.38
C ARG A 50 -16.15 8.18 14.12
N ALA A 51 -15.76 7.21 14.95
CA ALA A 51 -14.51 6.49 14.78
C ALA A 51 -14.49 5.76 13.43
N THR A 52 -13.37 5.87 12.72
CA THR A 52 -13.11 5.05 11.53
C THR A 52 -12.84 3.61 11.96
N GLY A 53 -13.39 2.63 11.22
CA GLY A 53 -13.15 1.22 11.52
C GLY A 53 -11.66 0.86 11.47
N GLU A 54 -11.22 -0.03 12.37
CA GLU A 54 -9.80 -0.35 12.57
C GLU A 54 -9.14 -0.99 11.33
N SER A 55 -9.90 -1.79 10.59
CA SER A 55 -9.45 -2.46 9.37
C SER A 55 -9.44 -1.58 8.13
N VAL A 56 -10.12 -0.42 8.14
CA VAL A 56 -10.28 0.45 6.97
C VAL A 56 -8.94 0.86 6.35
N PRO A 57 -7.93 1.35 7.12
CA PRO A 57 -6.66 1.74 6.53
C PRO A 57 -5.91 0.56 5.88
N ALA A 58 -5.99 -0.64 6.47
CA ALA A 58 -5.37 -1.84 5.94
C ALA A 58 -6.05 -2.31 4.64
N VAL A 59 -7.39 -2.23 4.56
CA VAL A 59 -8.15 -2.50 3.32
C VAL A 59 -7.75 -1.52 2.22
N VAL A 60 -7.71 -0.22 2.54
CA VAL A 60 -7.32 0.82 1.57
C VAL A 60 -5.88 0.61 1.09
N ALA A 61 -4.94 0.30 1.99
CA ALA A 61 -3.56 -0.03 1.65
C ALA A 61 -3.46 -1.25 0.73
N THR A 62 -4.22 -2.32 1.02
CA THR A 62 -4.25 -3.53 0.20
C THR A 62 -4.77 -3.26 -1.21
N ILE A 63 -5.85 -2.48 -1.35
CA ILE A 63 -6.45 -2.16 -2.66
C ILE A 63 -5.51 -1.27 -3.48
N ILE A 64 -5.02 -0.18 -2.89
CA ILE A 64 -4.13 0.76 -3.58
C ILE A 64 -2.80 0.08 -3.92
N GLY A 65 -2.22 -0.65 -2.97
CA GLY A 65 -0.98 -1.39 -3.16
C GLY A 65 -1.09 -2.45 -4.24
N GLY A 66 -2.15 -3.26 -4.22
CA GLY A 66 -2.39 -4.28 -5.23
C GLY A 66 -2.57 -3.70 -6.64
N ALA A 67 -3.35 -2.64 -6.77
CA ALA A 67 -3.50 -1.94 -8.05
C ALA A 67 -2.17 -1.34 -8.53
N ALA A 68 -1.39 -0.73 -7.62
CA ALA A 68 -0.10 -0.15 -7.92
C ALA A 68 0.94 -1.19 -8.35
N VAL A 69 0.94 -2.39 -7.76
CA VAL A 69 1.80 -3.50 -8.19
C VAL A 69 1.50 -3.88 -9.64
N VAL A 70 0.22 -4.09 -9.98
CA VAL A 70 -0.18 -4.46 -11.35
C VAL A 70 0.21 -3.37 -12.35
N ILE A 71 -0.11 -2.10 -12.04
CA ILE A 71 0.24 -0.97 -12.88
C ILE A 71 1.77 -0.84 -13.02
N GLY A 72 2.49 -0.98 -11.92
CA GLY A 72 3.95 -0.92 -11.88
C GLY A 72 4.61 -1.98 -12.73
N VAL A 73 4.11 -3.22 -12.70
CA VAL A 73 4.62 -4.31 -13.56
C VAL A 73 4.38 -3.99 -15.03
N ILE A 74 3.21 -3.46 -15.41
CA ILE A 74 2.94 -3.04 -16.79
C ILE A 74 3.89 -1.92 -17.22
N GLN A 75 4.06 -0.91 -16.35
CA GLN A 75 4.92 0.24 -16.63
C GLN A 75 6.40 -0.13 -16.73
N MET A 76 6.85 -1.09 -15.92
CA MET A 76 8.24 -1.56 -15.89
C MET A 76 8.53 -2.53 -17.04
N SER A 77 7.70 -3.56 -17.19
CA SER A 77 8.00 -4.71 -18.07
C SER A 77 7.57 -4.50 -19.52
N ILE A 78 6.51 -3.73 -19.74
CA ILE A 78 5.93 -3.54 -21.08
C ILE A 78 6.25 -2.14 -21.60
N LEU A 79 5.82 -1.11 -20.88
CA LEU A 79 5.92 0.29 -21.35
C LEU A 79 7.31 0.89 -21.14
N ARG A 80 8.08 0.37 -20.17
CA ARG A 80 9.44 0.81 -19.78
C ARG A 80 9.52 2.29 -19.40
N ASN A 81 8.45 2.82 -18.82
CA ASN A 81 8.34 4.24 -18.48
C ASN A 81 8.60 4.54 -17.00
N ASP A 82 8.32 3.58 -16.10
CA ASP A 82 8.48 3.77 -14.65
C ASP A 82 8.82 2.43 -13.97
N VAL A 83 9.75 2.47 -13.03
CA VAL A 83 10.20 1.29 -12.26
C VAL A 83 9.93 1.39 -10.75
N ILE A 84 9.28 2.47 -10.31
CA ILE A 84 9.14 2.86 -8.90
C ILE A 84 7.75 2.48 -8.38
N VAL A 85 6.69 2.67 -9.19
CA VAL A 85 5.31 2.42 -8.77
C VAL A 85 5.12 0.97 -8.29
N GLY A 86 5.76 0.00 -8.95
CA GLY A 86 5.68 -1.42 -8.60
C GLY A 86 6.22 -1.70 -7.19
N PRO A 87 7.52 -1.46 -6.92
CA PRO A 87 8.11 -1.70 -5.60
C PRO A 87 7.41 -0.98 -4.44
N PHE A 88 7.10 0.31 -4.60
CA PHE A 88 6.44 1.08 -3.55
C PHE A 88 4.96 0.69 -3.37
N GLY A 89 4.29 0.27 -4.44
CA GLY A 89 2.98 -0.38 -4.37
C GLY A 89 3.05 -1.71 -3.63
N GLY A 90 4.10 -2.50 -3.86
CA GLY A 90 4.37 -3.77 -3.19
C GLY A 90 4.50 -3.61 -1.68
N VAL A 91 5.30 -2.65 -1.21
CA VAL A 91 5.40 -2.33 0.23
C VAL A 91 4.02 -2.09 0.84
N LEU A 92 3.18 -1.28 0.17
CA LEU A 92 1.84 -0.96 0.66
C LEU A 92 0.92 -2.20 0.66
N LEU A 93 0.99 -3.04 -0.37
CA LEU A 93 0.24 -4.29 -0.46
C LEU A 93 0.62 -5.25 0.68
N CYS A 94 1.92 -5.45 0.91
CA CYS A 94 2.41 -6.36 1.95
C CYS A 94 1.95 -5.89 3.33
N MET A 95 2.12 -4.61 3.65
CA MET A 95 1.68 -4.06 4.92
C MET A 95 0.17 -4.17 5.12
N GLY A 96 -0.62 -3.84 4.09
CA GLY A 96 -2.08 -3.92 4.13
C GLY A 96 -2.59 -5.34 4.31
N ALA A 97 -2.16 -6.26 3.43
CA ALA A 97 -2.63 -7.63 3.40
C ALA A 97 -2.23 -8.40 4.66
N THR A 98 -0.97 -8.28 5.10
CA THR A 98 -0.50 -8.91 6.33
C THR A 98 -1.23 -8.36 7.55
N SER A 99 -1.48 -7.04 7.61
CA SER A 99 -2.26 -6.47 8.72
C SER A 99 -3.66 -7.05 8.81
N LEU A 100 -4.34 -7.30 7.67
CA LEU A 100 -5.67 -7.90 7.67
C LEU A 100 -5.66 -9.37 8.11
N MET A 101 -4.62 -10.12 7.75
CA MET A 101 -4.46 -11.51 8.18
C MET A 101 -4.18 -11.61 9.68
N VAL A 102 -3.31 -10.73 10.20
CA VAL A 102 -2.97 -10.68 11.62
C VAL A 102 -4.18 -10.30 12.47
N ASP A 103 -4.98 -9.32 12.03
CA ASP A 103 -6.20 -8.88 12.74
C ASP A 103 -7.22 -10.02 12.91
N ARG A 104 -7.30 -10.91 11.91
CA ARG A 104 -8.20 -12.06 11.92
C ARG A 104 -7.60 -13.32 12.58
N TRP A 105 -6.30 -13.32 12.90
CA TRP A 105 -5.53 -14.52 13.24
C TRP A 105 -6.12 -15.33 14.41
N SER A 106 -6.57 -14.66 15.47
CA SER A 106 -7.11 -15.31 16.67
C SER A 106 -8.45 -16.03 16.44
N GLY A 107 -9.17 -15.68 15.37
CA GLY A 107 -10.45 -16.31 15.00
C GLY A 107 -10.34 -17.34 13.89
N MET A 108 -9.14 -17.59 13.37
CA MET A 108 -8.91 -18.52 12.26
C MET A 108 -8.73 -19.96 12.74
N GLY A 109 -9.20 -20.92 11.94
CA GLY A 109 -8.84 -22.33 12.10
C GLY A 109 -7.39 -22.61 11.69
N GLU A 110 -6.87 -23.80 12.04
CA GLU A 110 -5.48 -24.20 11.74
C GLU A 110 -5.14 -24.09 10.25
N ALA A 111 -6.02 -24.56 9.36
CA ALA A 111 -5.82 -24.49 7.92
C ALA A 111 -5.76 -23.04 7.40
N GLU A 112 -6.56 -22.14 7.96
CA GLU A 112 -6.58 -20.72 7.58
C GLU A 112 -5.33 -19.98 8.08
N GLN A 113 -4.82 -20.34 9.27
CA GLN A 113 -3.56 -19.82 9.79
C GLN A 113 -2.37 -20.25 8.92
N ILE A 114 -2.30 -21.52 8.51
CA ILE A 114 -1.25 -22.01 7.60
C ILE A 114 -1.35 -21.29 6.24
N GLY A 115 -2.56 -21.18 5.69
CA GLY A 115 -2.80 -20.50 4.42
C GLY A 115 -2.40 -19.02 4.47
N SER A 116 -2.83 -18.29 5.49
CA SER A 116 -2.49 -16.88 5.67
C SER A 116 -0.99 -16.67 5.90
N PHE A 117 -0.33 -17.54 6.67
CA PHE A 117 1.13 -17.50 6.83
C PHE A 117 1.87 -17.73 5.50
N ALA A 118 1.43 -18.71 4.70
CA ALA A 118 2.01 -18.99 3.39
C ALA A 118 1.85 -17.80 2.43
N VAL A 119 0.65 -17.19 2.38
CA VAL A 119 0.39 -16.01 1.54
C VAL A 119 1.21 -14.80 2.01
N ALA A 120 1.25 -14.54 3.32
CA ALA A 120 2.06 -13.45 3.88
C ALA A 120 3.56 -13.64 3.56
N SER A 121 4.06 -14.87 3.66
CA SER A 121 5.45 -15.19 3.32
C SER A 121 5.74 -14.98 1.83
N LEU A 122 4.82 -15.38 0.94
CA LEU A 122 4.95 -15.17 -0.49
C LEU A 122 4.97 -13.69 -0.85
N LEU A 123 4.09 -12.89 -0.24
CA LEU A 123 4.04 -11.44 -0.45
C LEU A 123 5.34 -10.74 -0.07
N VAL A 124 6.02 -11.18 0.99
CA VAL A 124 7.26 -10.56 1.46
C VAL A 124 8.49 -11.06 0.68
N MET A 125 8.45 -12.28 0.14
CA MET A 125 9.57 -12.88 -0.59
C MET A 125 9.74 -12.32 -2.01
N LEU A 126 8.64 -11.91 -2.65
CA LEU A 126 8.59 -11.42 -4.02
C LEU A 126 8.75 -9.89 -4.10
#